data_AF-A0A6N9J1I9-F1
#
_entry.id   AF-A0A6N9J1I9-F1
#
_cell.length_a   1.000
_cell.length_b   1.000
_cell.length_c   1.000
_cell.angle_alpha   90.00
_cell.angle_beta   90.00
_cell.angle_gamma   90.00
#
_symmetry.space_group_name_H-M   'P 1'
#
loop_
_entity.id
_entity.type
_entity.pdbx_description
1 polymer ?
#
loop_
_entity_poly.entity_id
_entity_poly.type
_entity_poly.pdbx_seq_one_letter_code
_entity_poly.pdbx_strand_id
1 'polypeptide(L)'
;MNLLTMRTIHLIITGVFVLLLTGYTFAFHLDKYAPRVPSELLEELQDMDNPFPSTPDRIEAGQEIYFGKGQCVTCHNVNGKGMKRPGHAPRDFTDRNWQETRTDGELMWVLRNGSPGTEMPVRVGKVITEEEGWNVIAYIRTFYQIEGISDE
;
A
#
# COMPACT_ATOMS: atom_id res chain seq x y z
N MET A 1 33.89 -16.63 44.97
CA MET A 1 33.48 -15.73 43.87
C MET A 1 32.75 -14.56 44.52
N ASN A 2 33.27 -13.32 44.40
CA ASN A 2 32.85 -12.21 45.26
C ASN A 2 31.50 -11.60 44.84
N LEU A 3 30.76 -11.07 45.82
CA LEU A 3 29.42 -10.52 45.67
C LEU A 3 29.35 -9.37 44.64
N LEU A 4 30.45 -8.61 44.47
CA LEU A 4 30.57 -7.58 43.44
C LEU A 4 30.57 -8.18 42.03
N THR A 5 31.24 -9.30 41.80
CA THR A 5 31.36 -9.93 40.48
C THR A 5 30.01 -10.48 39.99
N MET A 6 29.14 -10.93 40.90
CA MET A 6 27.80 -11.42 40.52
C MET A 6 26.82 -10.29 40.13
N ARG A 7 26.95 -9.09 40.72
CA ARG A 7 26.07 -7.94 40.42
C ARG A 7 26.39 -7.32 39.06
N THR A 8 27.66 -7.28 38.66
CA THR A 8 28.06 -6.81 37.33
C THR A 8 27.62 -7.76 36.22
N ILE A 9 27.64 -9.08 36.47
CA ILE A 9 27.16 -10.08 35.51
C ILE A 9 25.64 -10.00 35.33
N HIS A 10 24.87 -9.80 36.40
CA HIS A 10 23.42 -9.64 36.32
C HIS A 10 23.02 -8.37 35.54
N LEU A 11 23.70 -7.24 35.77
CA LEU A 11 23.42 -5.98 35.06
C LEU A 11 23.69 -6.09 33.55
N ILE A 12 24.72 -6.84 33.15
CA ILE A 12 25.02 -7.09 31.73
C ILE A 12 23.98 -8.03 31.10
N ILE A 13 23.53 -9.08 31.80
CA ILE A 13 22.51 -10.01 31.28
C ILE A 13 21.16 -9.30 31.11
N THR A 14 20.74 -8.45 32.07
CA THR A 14 19.50 -7.66 31.93
C THR A 14 19.60 -6.58 30.84
N GLY A 15 20.78 -5.98 30.64
CA GLY A 15 20.99 -4.97 29.58
C GLY A 15 20.96 -5.57 28.17
N VAL A 16 21.48 -6.78 27.98
CA VAL A 16 21.45 -7.49 26.69
C VAL A 16 20.04 -8.03 26.37
N PHE A 17 19.25 -8.41 27.39
CA PHE A 17 17.88 -8.90 27.18
C PHE A 17 16.90 -7.79 26.78
N VAL A 18 17.10 -6.56 27.25
CA VAL A 18 16.27 -5.40 26.88
C VAL A 18 16.56 -4.92 25.45
N LEU A 19 17.77 -5.15 24.93
CA LEU A 19 18.15 -4.79 23.55
C LEU A 19 17.60 -5.76 22.48
N LEU A 20 17.05 -6.91 22.87
CA LEU A 20 16.40 -7.86 21.96
C LEU A 20 14.88 -7.64 21.81
N LEU A 21 14.27 -6.75 22.61
CA LEU A 21 12.83 -6.47 22.55
C LEU A 21 12.45 -5.35 21.58
N THR A 22 13.42 -4.59 21.06
CA THR A 22 13.20 -3.75 19.88
C THR A 22 13.40 -4.61 18.64
N GLY A 23 12.54 -5.63 18.49
CA GLY A 23 12.37 -6.34 17.23
C GLY A 23 12.00 -5.31 16.17
N TYR A 24 13.01 -4.88 15.42
CA TYR A 24 12.88 -4.10 14.22
C TYR A 24 11.96 -4.91 13.29
N THR A 25 10.67 -4.59 13.30
CA THR A 25 9.74 -5.15 12.32
C THR A 25 10.07 -4.50 10.99
N PHE A 26 11.13 -4.98 10.34
CA PHE A 26 11.24 -4.92 8.89
C PHE A 26 10.15 -5.84 8.34
N ALA A 27 8.90 -5.37 8.41
CA ALA A 27 7.80 -5.96 7.67
C ALA A 27 7.97 -5.59 6.18
N PHE A 28 9.05 -6.09 5.58
CA PHE A 28 9.06 -6.28 4.14
C PHE A 28 8.04 -7.39 3.89
N HIS A 29 6.82 -7.01 3.50
CA HIS A 29 5.83 -7.96 3.05
C HIS A 29 6.36 -8.67 1.80
N LEU A 30 7.06 -9.80 2.01
CA LEU A 30 7.57 -10.67 0.95
C LEU A 30 6.44 -11.11 0.03
N ASP A 31 5.26 -11.31 0.63
CA ASP A 31 4.04 -11.55 -0.12
C ASP A 31 3.45 -10.24 -0.64
N LYS A 32 3.45 -10.10 -1.97
CA LYS A 32 2.83 -8.95 -2.64
C LYS A 32 1.30 -8.97 -2.55
N TYR A 33 0.70 -10.10 -2.19
CA TYR A 33 -0.73 -10.27 -1.97
C TYR A 33 -1.13 -10.15 -0.51
N ALA A 34 -0.22 -9.85 0.43
CA ALA A 34 -0.64 -9.56 1.80
C ALA A 34 -1.41 -8.21 1.86
N PRO A 35 -2.48 -8.11 2.68
CA PRO A 35 -3.16 -6.84 2.93
C PRO A 35 -2.22 -5.80 3.54
N ARG A 36 -2.46 -4.54 3.19
CA ARG A 36 -1.78 -3.38 3.80
C ARG A 36 -2.59 -2.76 4.93
N VAL A 37 -3.88 -3.08 4.96
CA VAL A 37 -4.83 -2.67 5.98
C VAL A 37 -4.58 -3.48 7.27
N PRO A 38 -4.64 -2.86 8.46
CA PRO A 38 -4.59 -3.57 9.73
C PRO A 38 -5.71 -4.62 9.84
N SER A 39 -5.42 -5.77 10.44
CA SER A 39 -6.35 -6.90 10.52
C SER A 39 -7.71 -6.54 11.12
N GLU A 40 -7.72 -5.63 12.08
CA GLU A 40 -8.89 -5.15 12.80
C GLU A 40 -9.85 -4.30 11.95
N LEU A 41 -9.38 -3.76 10.81
CA LEU A 41 -10.20 -2.97 9.88
C LEU A 41 -10.49 -3.73 8.58
N LEU A 42 -9.91 -4.91 8.39
CA LEU A 42 -9.88 -5.57 7.09
C LEU A 42 -11.29 -5.92 6.59
N GLU A 43 -12.10 -6.53 7.44
CA GLU A 43 -13.48 -6.94 7.08
C GLU A 43 -14.33 -5.73 6.67
N GLU A 44 -14.35 -4.68 7.51
CA GLU A 44 -15.09 -3.44 7.22
C GLU A 44 -14.66 -2.79 5.90
N LEU A 45 -13.35 -2.77 5.62
CA LEU A 45 -12.82 -2.16 4.40
C LEU A 45 -13.00 -3.03 3.17
N GLN A 46 -13.10 -4.35 3.33
CA GLN A 46 -13.42 -5.25 2.23
C GLN A 46 -14.90 -5.15 1.81
N ASP A 47 -15.78 -4.80 2.75
CA ASP A 47 -17.20 -4.53 2.49
C ASP A 47 -17.46 -3.10 1.99
N MET A 48 -16.43 -2.24 1.97
CA MET A 48 -16.56 -0.87 1.48
C MET A 48 -16.41 -0.83 -0.05
N ASP A 49 -17.55 -0.74 -0.72
CA ASP A 49 -17.62 -0.48 -2.16
C ASP A 49 -17.36 1.00 -2.49
N ASN A 50 -16.92 1.23 -3.73
CA ASN A 50 -16.90 2.57 -4.29
C ASN A 50 -18.34 3.10 -4.40
N PRO A 51 -18.71 4.18 -3.68
CA PRO A 51 -20.08 4.70 -3.68
C PRO A 51 -20.46 5.38 -5.01
N PHE A 52 -19.50 5.48 -5.93
CA PHE A 52 -19.59 6.16 -7.19
C PHE A 52 -19.53 5.16 -8.35
N PRO A 53 -20.48 5.21 -9.30
CA PRO A 53 -20.43 4.33 -10.47
C PRO A 53 -19.19 4.64 -11.31
N SER A 54 -18.55 3.58 -11.81
CA SER A 54 -17.40 3.67 -12.73
C SER A 54 -17.85 4.01 -14.15
N THR A 55 -18.25 5.26 -14.36
CA THR A 55 -18.61 5.80 -15.67
C THR A 55 -17.37 6.21 -16.46
N PRO A 56 -17.43 6.28 -17.80
CA PRO A 56 -16.31 6.77 -18.61
C PRO A 56 -15.76 8.11 -18.14
N ASP A 57 -16.63 9.09 -17.86
CA ASP A 57 -16.24 10.43 -17.37
C ASP A 57 -15.47 10.36 -16.04
N ARG A 58 -15.82 9.42 -15.15
CA ARG A 58 -15.12 9.24 -13.87
C ARG A 58 -13.80 8.53 -14.01
N ILE A 59 -13.70 7.59 -14.93
CA ILE A 59 -12.44 6.95 -15.29
C ILE A 59 -11.49 7.99 -15.89
N GLU A 60 -11.98 8.86 -16.77
CA GLU A 60 -11.21 9.97 -17.35
C GLU A 60 -10.75 10.96 -16.27
N ALA A 61 -11.66 11.38 -15.37
CA ALA A 61 -11.28 12.21 -14.23
C ALA A 61 -10.22 11.52 -13.34
N GLY A 62 -10.35 10.20 -13.12
CA GLY A 62 -9.36 9.39 -12.41
C GLY A 62 -8.00 9.36 -13.10
N GLN A 63 -7.99 9.31 -14.43
CA GLN A 63 -6.78 9.39 -15.25
C GLN A 63 -6.09 10.74 -15.09
N GLU A 64 -6.83 11.85 -15.17
CA GLU A 64 -6.28 13.19 -14.95
C GLU A 64 -5.65 13.33 -13.56
N ILE A 65 -6.26 12.73 -12.54
CA ILE A 65 -5.71 12.70 -11.18
C ILE A 65 -4.43 11.87 -11.12
N TYR A 66 -4.41 10.69 -11.73
CA TYR A 66 -3.27 9.77 -11.74
C TYR A 66 -2.00 10.43 -12.30
N PHE A 67 -2.16 11.15 -13.43
CA PHE A 67 -1.07 11.84 -14.12
C PHE A 67 -0.82 13.27 -13.60
N GLY A 68 -1.82 13.89 -12.99
CA GLY A 68 -1.77 15.25 -12.47
C GLY A 68 -1.54 15.28 -10.97
N LYS A 69 -2.43 15.95 -10.24
CA LYS A 69 -2.24 16.27 -8.81
C LYS A 69 -2.08 15.06 -7.87
N GLY A 70 -2.56 13.88 -8.27
CA GLY A 70 -2.36 12.64 -7.52
C GLY A 70 -0.89 12.17 -7.55
N GLN A 71 -0.13 12.55 -8.58
CA GLN A 71 1.29 12.18 -8.78
C GLN A 71 1.52 10.65 -8.61
N CYS A 72 0.54 9.86 -9.02
CA CYS A 72 0.56 8.39 -8.91
C CYS A 72 1.56 7.81 -9.92
N VAL A 73 1.55 8.37 -11.14
CA VAL A 73 2.42 7.98 -12.26
C VAL A 73 3.90 8.02 -11.90
N THR A 74 4.34 8.88 -10.98
CA THR A 74 5.75 9.04 -10.60
C THR A 74 6.37 7.75 -10.08
N CYS A 75 5.58 6.91 -9.40
CA CYS A 75 6.04 5.64 -8.84
C CYS A 75 5.39 4.45 -9.55
N HIS A 76 4.11 4.56 -9.91
CA HIS A 76 3.34 3.48 -10.55
C HIS A 76 3.52 3.40 -12.07
N ASN A 77 4.23 4.37 -12.68
CA ASN A 77 4.51 4.50 -14.11
C ASN A 77 3.26 4.67 -14.99
N VAL A 78 3.48 5.06 -16.25
CA VAL A 78 2.42 5.25 -17.25
C VAL A 78 1.66 3.96 -17.59
N ASN A 79 2.33 2.81 -17.43
CA ASN A 79 1.81 1.49 -17.75
C ASN A 79 1.29 0.72 -16.52
N GLY A 80 1.24 1.35 -15.35
CA GLY A 80 0.76 0.74 -14.10
C GLY A 80 1.69 -0.30 -13.50
N LYS A 81 2.82 -0.65 -14.13
CA LYS A 81 3.71 -1.75 -13.69
C LYS A 81 4.58 -1.39 -12.48
N GLY A 82 4.59 -0.12 -12.09
CA GLY A 82 5.47 0.38 -11.04
C GLY A 82 6.94 0.42 -11.45
N MET A 83 7.70 1.28 -10.78
CA MET A 83 9.15 1.29 -10.90
C MET A 83 9.77 0.16 -10.07
N LYS A 84 10.83 -0.47 -10.57
CA LYS A 84 11.55 -1.55 -9.87
C LYS A 84 12.89 -1.04 -9.37
N ARG A 85 12.98 -0.71 -8.07
CA ARG A 85 14.26 -0.43 -7.40
C ARG A 85 14.33 -1.12 -6.03
N PRO A 86 15.53 -1.48 -5.53
CA PRO A 86 15.66 -2.10 -4.21
C PRO A 86 14.96 -1.26 -3.13
N GLY A 87 14.13 -1.90 -2.31
CA GLY A 87 13.39 -1.23 -1.22
C GLY A 87 12.17 -0.41 -1.66
N HIS A 88 11.91 -0.25 -2.96
CA HIS A 88 10.71 0.44 -3.46
C HIS A 88 10.16 -0.29 -4.68
N ALA A 89 9.12 -1.08 -4.42
CA ALA A 89 8.36 -1.83 -5.41
C ALA A 89 6.87 -1.47 -5.26
N PRO A 90 6.40 -0.39 -5.90
CA PRO A 90 4.99 -0.07 -6.01
C PRO A 90 4.21 -1.24 -6.59
N ARG A 91 2.91 -1.34 -6.28
CA ARG A 91 2.07 -2.40 -6.83
C ARG A 91 1.98 -2.29 -8.35
N ASP A 92 2.09 -3.45 -8.99
CA ASP A 92 1.85 -3.64 -10.41
C ASP A 92 0.33 -3.73 -10.62
N PHE A 93 -0.26 -2.70 -11.19
CA PHE A 93 -1.70 -2.62 -11.44
C PHE A 93 -2.14 -3.49 -12.63
N THR A 94 -1.21 -4.06 -13.41
CA THR A 94 -1.55 -5.04 -14.46
C THR A 94 -1.57 -6.47 -13.91
N ASP A 95 -1.16 -6.70 -12.66
CA ASP A 95 -1.23 -8.02 -12.03
C ASP A 95 -2.69 -8.39 -11.71
N ARG A 96 -3.27 -9.27 -12.54
CA ARG A 96 -4.64 -9.79 -12.39
C ARG A 96 -4.92 -10.34 -10.99
N ASN A 97 -4.02 -11.13 -10.43
CA ASN A 97 -4.25 -11.73 -9.12
C ASN A 97 -4.27 -10.65 -8.04
N TRP A 98 -3.41 -9.63 -8.15
CA TRP A 98 -3.44 -8.51 -7.21
C TRP A 98 -4.75 -7.72 -7.32
N GLN A 99 -5.21 -7.45 -8.55
CA GLN A 99 -6.47 -6.75 -8.82
C GLN A 99 -7.67 -7.50 -8.24
N GLU A 100 -7.75 -8.82 -8.45
CA GLU A 100 -8.84 -9.65 -7.92
C GLU A 100 -8.81 -9.83 -6.41
N THR A 101 -7.62 -9.81 -5.81
CA THR A 101 -7.47 -10.00 -4.35
C THR A 101 -7.74 -8.71 -3.57
N ARG A 102 -7.47 -7.53 -4.14
CA ARG A 102 -7.63 -6.24 -3.43
C ARG A 102 -8.99 -5.64 -3.70
N THR A 103 -9.70 -5.25 -2.64
CA THR A 103 -10.98 -4.52 -2.72
C THR A 103 -10.79 -3.01 -2.88
N ASP A 104 -11.81 -2.31 -3.35
CA ASP A 104 -11.77 -0.85 -3.53
C ASP A 104 -11.62 -0.10 -2.19
N GLY A 105 -12.27 -0.56 -1.13
CA GLY A 105 -12.11 0.02 0.21
C GLY A 105 -10.70 -0.12 0.77
N GLU A 106 -10.02 -1.25 0.53
CA GLU A 106 -8.59 -1.39 0.86
C GLU A 106 -7.73 -0.39 0.09
N LEU A 107 -8.01 -0.16 -1.20
CA LEU A 107 -7.28 0.84 -1.99
C LEU A 107 -7.53 2.26 -1.47
N MET A 108 -8.77 2.58 -1.12
CA MET A 108 -9.12 3.87 -0.50
C MET A 108 -8.41 4.05 0.84
N TRP A 109 -8.32 2.99 1.66
CA TRP A 109 -7.55 3.04 2.90
C TRP A 109 -6.08 3.37 2.64
N VAL A 110 -5.45 2.75 1.63
CA VAL A 110 -4.06 3.08 1.25
C VAL A 110 -3.95 4.54 0.76
N LEU A 111 -4.92 5.05 0.01
CA LEU A 111 -4.89 6.45 -0.43
C LEU A 111 -5.04 7.44 0.74
N ARG A 112 -5.79 7.08 1.79
CA ARG A 112 -5.98 7.89 3.01
C ARG A 112 -4.81 7.80 4.00
N ASN A 113 -4.09 6.68 4.03
CA ASN A 113 -3.09 6.39 5.07
C ASN A 113 -1.66 6.23 4.55
N GLY A 114 -1.47 6.22 3.22
CA GLY A 114 -0.27 5.69 2.60
C GLY A 114 -0.22 4.17 2.72
N SER A 115 0.90 3.56 2.32
CA SER A 115 1.14 2.13 2.56
C SER A 115 2.23 1.95 3.60
N PRO A 116 1.92 1.44 4.81
CA PRO A 116 2.90 1.19 5.86
C PRO A 116 4.11 0.38 5.37
N GLY A 117 5.30 0.76 5.82
CA GLY A 117 6.57 0.13 5.43
C GLY A 117 7.00 0.40 3.98
N THR A 118 6.42 1.40 3.32
CA THR A 118 6.77 1.81 1.95
C THR A 118 6.87 3.33 1.82
N GLU A 119 7.28 3.81 0.65
CA GLU A 119 7.31 5.25 0.34
C GLU A 119 5.97 5.78 -0.22
N MET A 120 4.91 4.95 -0.32
CA MET A 120 3.60 5.42 -0.80
C MET A 120 3.00 6.41 0.21
N PRO A 121 2.87 7.70 -0.15
CA PRO A 121 2.42 8.72 0.79
C PRO A 121 0.89 8.76 0.88
N VAL A 122 0.40 9.47 1.89
CA VAL A 122 -1.03 9.86 1.96
C VAL A 122 -1.36 10.78 0.79
N ARG A 123 -2.46 10.48 0.08
CA ARG A 123 -2.95 11.28 -1.05
C ARG A 123 -4.28 11.96 -0.72
N VAL A 124 -5.27 11.17 -0.31
CA VAL A 124 -6.61 11.66 0.05
C VAL A 124 -6.53 12.50 1.31
N GLY A 125 -7.13 13.69 1.29
CA GLY A 125 -7.05 14.68 2.37
C GLY A 125 -5.73 15.46 2.42
N LYS A 126 -4.81 15.22 1.48
CA LYS A 126 -3.54 15.98 1.33
C LYS A 126 -3.44 16.70 0.01
N VAL A 127 -3.59 15.96 -1.09
CA VAL A 127 -3.46 16.50 -2.46
C VAL A 127 -4.69 16.24 -3.33
N ILE A 128 -5.53 15.28 -2.94
CA ILE A 128 -6.80 14.96 -3.60
C ILE A 128 -7.92 14.80 -2.59
N THR A 129 -9.17 15.02 -3.02
CA THR A 129 -10.38 14.78 -2.22
C THR A 129 -10.71 13.28 -2.16
N GLU A 130 -11.69 12.91 -1.34
CA GLU A 130 -12.17 11.53 -1.27
C GLU A 130 -12.82 11.05 -2.57
N GLU A 131 -13.68 11.87 -3.17
CA GLU A 131 -14.28 11.57 -4.48
C GLU A 131 -13.21 11.39 -5.57
N GLU A 132 -12.18 12.23 -5.55
CA GLU A 132 -11.03 12.09 -6.46
C GLU A 132 -10.25 10.79 -6.20
N GLY A 133 -10.15 10.38 -4.94
CA GLY A 133 -9.61 9.08 -4.56
C GLY A 133 -10.41 7.92 -5.16
N TRP A 134 -11.74 7.99 -5.15
CA TRP A 134 -12.60 6.99 -5.78
C TRP A 134 -12.47 6.99 -7.31
N ASN A 135 -12.38 8.16 -7.94
CA ASN A 135 -12.16 8.27 -9.37
C ASN A 135 -10.80 7.68 -9.77
N VAL A 136 -9.72 7.92 -9.03
CA VAL A 136 -8.40 7.32 -9.36
C VAL A 136 -8.40 5.81 -9.14
N ILE A 137 -9.17 5.28 -8.17
CA ILE A 137 -9.36 3.82 -8.03
C ILE A 137 -10.05 3.25 -9.26
N ALA A 138 -11.13 3.89 -9.75
CA ALA A 138 -11.80 3.48 -10.98
C ALA A 138 -10.83 3.44 -12.17
N TYR A 139 -9.95 4.43 -12.31
CA TYR A 139 -8.90 4.42 -13.32
C TYR A 139 -7.88 3.28 -13.10
N ILE A 140 -7.43 3.03 -11.86
CA ILE A 140 -6.50 1.93 -11.54
C ILE A 140 -7.06 0.57 -11.96
N ARG A 141 -8.37 0.36 -11.85
CA ARG A 141 -9.04 -0.88 -12.28
C ARG A 141 -8.96 -1.12 -13.79
N THR A 142 -8.74 -0.08 -14.61
CA THR A 142 -8.62 -0.22 -16.07
C THR A 142 -7.34 -0.91 -16.53
N PHE A 143 -6.26 -0.86 -15.73
CA PHE A 143 -4.98 -1.52 -16.07
C PHE A 143 -5.11 -3.04 -16.23
N TYR A 144 -6.10 -3.65 -15.58
CA TYR A 144 -6.44 -5.05 -15.75
C TYR A 144 -7.18 -5.35 -17.06
N GLN A 145 -8.01 -4.41 -17.53
CA GLN A 145 -8.87 -4.60 -18.71
C GLN A 145 -8.09 -4.39 -20.02
N ILE A 146 -6.97 -3.65 -19.98
CA ILE A 146 -6.18 -3.27 -21.15
C ILE A 146 -5.36 -4.44 -21.74
N GLU A 147 -4.98 -5.46 -20.96
CA GLU A 147 -4.30 -6.67 -21.50
C GLU A 147 -5.29 -7.70 -22.11
N GLY A 148 -6.61 -7.45 -22.08
CA GLY A 148 -7.61 -8.34 -22.66
C GLY A 148 -7.83 -8.20 -24.18
N ILE A 149 -7.08 -7.33 -24.88
CA ILE A 149 -7.27 -7.01 -26.31
C ILE A 149 -5.94 -7.16 -27.08
N SER A 150 -5.22 -8.29 -26.94
CA SER A 150 -4.10 -8.57 -27.84
C SER A 150 -3.80 -10.03 -28.15
N ASP A 151 -4.75 -10.96 -27.97
CA ASP A 151 -4.57 -12.38 -28.35
C ASP A 151 -5.77 -12.92 -29.18
N GLU A 152 -6.12 -12.24 -30.29
CA GLU A 152 -6.78 -12.85 -31.46
C GLU A 152 -5.93 -12.68 -32.71
#